data_AF-A0AAD7DYX4-F1
#
_entry.id   AF-A0AAD7DYX4-F1
#
_cell.length_a   1.000
_cell.length_b   1.000
_cell.length_c   1.000
_cell.angle_alpha   90.00
_cell.angle_beta   90.00
_cell.angle_gamma   90.00
#
_symmetry.space_group_name_H-M   'P 1'
#
loop_
_entity.id
_entity.type
_entity.pdbx_description
1 polymer ?
#
loop_
_entity_poly.entity_id
_entity_poly.type
_entity_poly.pdbx_seq_one_letter_code
_entity_poly.pdbx_strand_id
1 'polypeptide(L)' 'WEALQMVTGWLKVFRSATTQMSATKQPMLSTTHAIFRGLQRHLKTTIAGLPATADPALKEGLVNAHRKLSDYFTKF' A
#
# COMPACT_ATOMS: atom_id res chain seq x y z
N TRP A 1 13.69 -11.86 -9.22
CA TRP A 1 12.36 -12.49 -9.05
C TRP A 1 11.75 -12.15 -7.69
N GLU A 2 12.52 -12.24 -6.59
CA GLU A 2 12.09 -11.91 -5.23
C GLU A 2 11.44 -10.52 -5.10
N ALA A 3 12.07 -9.45 -5.60
CA ALA A 3 11.49 -8.10 -5.59
C ALA A 3 10.11 -8.04 -6.25
N LEU A 4 9.92 -8.71 -7.40
CA LEU A 4 8.63 -8.78 -8.08
C LEU A 4 7.59 -9.56 -7.27
N GLN A 5 7.99 -10.63 -6.58
CA GLN A 5 7.11 -11.38 -5.68
C GLN A 5 6.65 -10.52 -4.49
N MET A 6 7.55 -9.71 -3.91
CA MET A 6 7.20 -8.81 -2.81
C MET A 6 6.21 -7.71 -3.27
N VAL A 7 6.47 -7.10 -4.43
CA VAL A 7 5.58 -6.07 -5.00
C VAL A 7 4.23 -6.65 -5.39
N THR A 8 4.20 -7.81 -6.05
CA THR A 8 2.93 -8.47 -6.39
C THR A 8 2.16 -8.91 -5.14
N GLY A 9 2.86 -9.29 -4.06
CA GLY A 9 2.26 -9.53 -2.76
C GLY A 9 1.55 -8.29 -2.21
N TRP A 10 2.22 -7.14 -2.23
CA TRP A 10 1.60 -5.87 -1.82
C TRP A 10 0.40 -5.50 -2.71
N LEU A 11 0.50 -5.65 -4.04
CA LEU A 11 -0.59 -5.37 -4.97
C LEU A 11 -1.83 -6.22 -4.72
N LYS A 12 -1.66 -7.49 -4.31
CA LYS A 12 -2.79 -8.35 -3.91
C LYS A 12 -3.49 -7.83 -2.66
N VAL A 13 -2.73 -7.38 -1.65
CA VAL A 13 -3.29 -6.76 -0.44
C VAL A 13 -4.04 -5.48 -0.80
N PHE A 14 -3.45 -4.64 -1.64
CA PHE A 14 -4.09 -3.42 -2.13
C PHE A 14 -5.43 -3.72 -2.82
N ARG A 15 -5.44 -4.66 -3.78
CA ARG A 15 -6.65 -5.08 -4.47
C ARG A 15 -7.73 -5.59 -3.50
N SER A 16 -7.33 -6.38 -2.50
CA SER A 16 -8.26 -6.92 -1.50
C SER A 16 -8.92 -5.78 -0.70
N ALA A 17 -8.10 -4.85 -0.20
CA ALA A 17 -8.57 -3.68 0.53
C ALA A 17 -9.52 -2.80 -0.30
N THR A 18 -9.18 -2.50 -1.56
CA THR A 18 -10.05 -1.71 -2.44
C THR A 18 -11.35 -2.45 -2.76
N THR A 19 -11.30 -3.77 -2.93
CA THR A 19 -12.51 -4.58 -3.16
C THR A 19 -13.45 -4.52 -1.96
N GLN A 20 -12.91 -4.66 -0.74
CA GLN A 20 -13.68 -4.54 0.50
C GLN A 20 -14.29 -3.14 0.64
N MET A 21 -13.51 -2.08 0.37
CA MET A 21 -13.99 -0.71 0.46
C MET A 21 -15.11 -0.43 -0.56
N SER A 22 -14.95 -0.88 -1.80
CA SER A 22 -15.97 -0.72 -2.86
C SER A 22 -17.26 -1.49 -2.56
N ALA A 23 -17.17 -2.65 -1.89
CA ALA A 23 -18.33 -3.42 -1.47
C ALA A 23 -19.05 -2.82 -0.24
N THR A 24 -18.42 -1.89 0.48
CA THR A 24 -18.97 -1.30 1.69
C THR A 24 -19.78 -0.05 1.35
N LYS A 25 -21.12 -0.15 1.38
CA LYS A 25 -22.04 0.94 0.99
C LYS A 25 -21.89 2.21 1.85
N GLN A 26 -21.61 2.05 3.14
CA GLN A 26 -21.37 3.15 4.08
C GLN A 26 -20.12 2.85 4.91
N PRO A 27 -18.92 3.22 4.42
CA PRO A 27 -17.70 2.96 5.14
C PRO A 27 -17.61 3.89 6.37
N MET A 28 -17.38 3.29 7.54
CA MET A 28 -17.06 4.08 8.73
C MET A 28 -15.67 4.72 8.57
N LEU A 29 -15.52 5.97 9.00
CA LEU A 29 -14.25 6.70 8.92
C LEU A 29 -13.12 5.93 9.62
N SER A 30 -13.41 5.33 10.78
CA SER A 30 -12.47 4.49 11.53
C SER A 30 -12.00 3.28 10.72
N THR A 31 -12.90 2.61 10.00
CA THR A 31 -12.59 1.48 9.13
C THR A 31 -11.73 1.90 7.94
N THR A 32 -12.09 3.00 7.26
CA THR A 32 -11.29 3.55 6.15
C THR A 32 -9.88 3.92 6.62
N HIS A 33 -9.77 4.58 7.77
CA HIS A 33 -8.49 4.94 8.37
C HIS A 33 -7.65 3.69 8.68
N ALA A 34 -8.26 2.67 9.30
CA ALA A 34 -7.58 1.40 9.63
C ALA A 34 -7.07 0.69 8.37
N ILE A 35 -7.86 0.65 7.30
CA ILE A 35 -7.47 0.05 6.01
C ILE A 35 -6.27 0.79 5.42
N PHE A 36 -6.32 2.12 5.33
CA PHE A 36 -5.21 2.91 4.79
C PHE A 36 -3.93 2.80 5.62
N ARG A 37 -4.04 2.80 6.95
CA ARG A 37 -2.87 2.56 7.84
C ARG A 37 -2.31 1.15 7.65
N GLY A 38 -3.18 0.15 7.47
CA GLY A 38 -2.77 -1.21 7.15
C GLY A 38 -1.98 -1.29 5.84
N LEU A 39 -2.48 -0.64 4.78
CA LEU A 39 -1.80 -0.58 3.48
C LEU A 39 -0.44 0.10 3.55
N GLN A 40 -0.33 1.24 4.27
CA GLN A 40 0.94 1.92 4.49
C GLN A 40 1.94 1.05 5.24
N ARG A 41 1.49 0.39 6.32
CA ARG A 41 2.36 -0.49 7.11
C ARG A 41 2.92 -1.62 6.26
N HIS A 42 2.06 -2.28 5.49
CA HIS A 42 2.48 -3.37 4.63
C HIS A 42 3.47 -2.88 3.55
N LEU A 43 3.18 -1.73 2.93
CA LEU A 43 4.05 -1.12 1.94
C LEU A 43 5.42 -0.74 2.50
N LYS A 44 5.47 -0.21 3.73
CA LYS A 44 6.72 0.11 4.43
C LYS A 44 7.56 -1.14 4.64
N THR A 45 6.96 -2.25 5.03
CA THR A 45 7.64 -3.55 5.16
C THR A 45 8.14 -4.05 3.80
N THR A 46 7.34 -3.93 2.73
CA THR A 46 7.75 -4.28 1.37
C THR A 46 8.95 -3.46 0.91
N ILE A 47 8.95 -2.14 1.16
CA ILE A 47 10.07 -1.25 0.81
C ILE A 47 11.34 -1.62 1.58
N ALA A 48 11.21 -1.89 2.88
CA ALA A 48 12.33 -2.25 3.74
C ALA A 48 12.96 -3.61 3.39
N GLY A 49 12.16 -4.55 2.89
CA GLY A 49 12.63 -5.88 2.49
C GLY A 49 13.12 -5.98 1.05
N LEU A 50 13.03 -4.92 0.24
CA LEU A 50 13.53 -4.96 -1.14
C LEU A 50 15.05 -5.15 -1.17
N PRO A 51 15.57 -6.06 -1.99
CA PRO A 51 17.00 -6.22 -2.17
C PRO A 51 17.60 -4.94 -2.78
N ALA A 52 18.84 -4.61 -2.41
CA ALA A 52 19.54 -3.43 -2.92
C ALA A 52 19.77 -3.46 -4.44
N THR A 53 19.69 -4.64 -5.05
CA THR A 53 19.79 -4.87 -6.50
C THR A 53 18.47 -4.64 -7.24
N ALA A 54 17.38 -4.34 -6.52
CA ALA A 54 16.10 -4.05 -7.14
C ALA A 54 16.16 -2.76 -7.96
N ASP A 55 15.41 -2.74 -9.06
CA ASP A 55 15.31 -1.58 -9.95
C ASP A 55 14.90 -0.32 -9.14
N PRO A 56 15.68 0.77 -9.21
CA PRO A 56 15.36 2.03 -8.55
C PRO A 56 13.95 2.53 -8.87
N ALA A 57 13.47 2.34 -10.11
CA ALA A 57 12.13 2.75 -10.53
C ALA A 57 11.04 2.00 -9.75
N LEU A 58 11.28 0.73 -9.42
CA LEU A 58 10.36 -0.07 -8.61
C LEU A 58 10.27 0.47 -7.18
N LYS A 59 11.43 0.78 -6.59
CA LYS A 59 11.50 1.36 -5.25
C LYS A 59 10.82 2.73 -5.20
N GLU A 60 11.07 3.56 -6.20
CA GLU A 60 10.44 4.88 -6.33
C GLU A 60 8.92 4.77 -6.46
N GLY A 61 8.42 3.86 -7.29
CA GLY A 61 6.98 3.61 -7.44
C GLY A 61 6.30 3.26 -6.11
N LEU A 62 6.94 2.41 -5.29
CA LEU A 62 6.42 2.04 -3.96
C LEU A 62 6.48 3.21 -2.97
N VAL A 63 7.54 4.01 -2.99
CA VAL A 63 7.64 5.22 -2.15
C VAL A 63 6.56 6.23 -2.53
N ASN A 64 6.31 6.42 -3.83
CA ASN A 64 5.25 7.29 -4.34
C ASN A 64 3.87 6.79 -3.92
N ALA A 65 3.62 5.47 -3.98
CA ALA A 65 2.38 4.88 -3.47
C ALA A 65 2.21 5.10 -1.96
N HIS A 66 3.30 4.98 -1.18
CA HIS A 66 3.26 5.23 0.26
C HIS A 66 2.90 6.69 0.55
N ARG A 67 3.54 7.64 -0.15
CA ARG A 67 3.24 9.07 -0.05
C ARG A 67 1.78 9.37 -0.43
N LYS A 68 1.29 8.77 -1.52
CA LYS A 68 -0.10 8.94 -1.95
C LYS A 68 -1.11 8.47 -0.89
N LEU A 69 -0.81 7.38 -0.19
CA LEU A 69 -1.62 6.92 0.94
C LEU A 69 -1.49 7.88 2.14
N SER A 70 -0.35 8.54 2.33
CA SER A 70 -0.16 9.54 3.40
C SER A 70 -0.98 10.80 3.18
N ASP A 71 -1.17 11.23 1.93
CA ASP A 71 -1.99 12.40 1.60
C ASP A 71 -3.44 12.28 2.12
N TYR A 72 -3.96 11.05 2.28
CA TYR A 72 -5.30 10.83 2.83
C TYR A 72 -5.42 11.16 4.32
N PHE A 73 -4.31 11.26 5.05
CA PHE A 73 -4.31 11.63 6.47
C PHE A 73 -4.05 13.11 6.73
N THR A 74 -3.61 13.85 5.70
CA THR A 74 -3.27 15.27 5.82
C THR A 74 -4.26 16.18 5.11
N LYS A 75 -5.10 15.64 4.21
CA LYS A 75 -6.13 16.39 3.49
C LYS A 75 -7.52 16.39 4.16
N PHE A 76 -7.69 15.65 5.25
CA PHE A 76 -8.89 15.61 6.09
C PHE A 76 -8.51 15.91 7.53
#